data_AF-A0A817TH73-F1
#
_entry.id   AF-A0A817TH73-F1
#
_cell.length_a   1.000
_cell.length_b   1.000
_cell.length_c   1.000
_cell.angle_alpha   90.00
_cell.angle_beta   90.00
_cell.angle_gamma   90.00
#
_symmetry.space_group_name_H-M   'P 1'
#
loop_
_entity.id
_entity.type
_entity.pdbx_description
1 polymer ?
#
loop_
_entity_poly.entity_id
_entity_poly.type
_entity_poly.pdbx_seq_one_letter_code
_entity_poly.pdbx_strand_id
1 'polypeptide(L)'
;MLPAIRNIYILNGEGFRFVFDVTDTESFTDINDVYERNIPAILVGNKIDLAHKRRVTFEDAEQNSRSWSIRYMETSAKTKH
;
A
#
# COMPACT_ATOMS: atom_id res chain seq x y z
N MET A 1 -7.88 -2.57 -23.11
CA MET A 1 -8.68 -1.46 -22.58
C MET A 1 -8.48 -1.39 -21.06
N LEU A 2 -7.33 -0.90 -20.58
CA LEU A 2 -7.13 -0.48 -19.17
C LEU A 2 -6.08 0.67 -19.01
N PRO A 3 -6.14 1.82 -19.71
CA PRO A 3 -5.35 3.00 -19.31
C PRO A 3 -6.10 3.94 -18.35
N ALA A 4 -7.44 3.79 -18.23
CA ALA A 4 -8.28 4.80 -17.58
C ALA A 4 -8.12 4.84 -16.05
N ILE A 5 -7.78 3.71 -15.40
CA ILE A 5 -7.63 3.64 -13.95
C ILE A 5 -6.30 4.27 -13.49
N ARG A 6 -5.28 4.32 -14.36
CA ARG A 6 -3.97 4.90 -14.03
C ARG A 6 -4.00 6.44 -13.89
N ASN A 7 -4.95 7.12 -14.55
CA ASN A 7 -4.97 8.58 -14.66
C ASN A 7 -5.89 9.33 -13.67
N ILE A 8 -6.74 8.65 -12.90
CA ILE A 8 -7.77 9.35 -12.09
C ILE A 8 -7.24 9.92 -10.76
N TYR A 9 -6.01 9.62 -10.35
CA TYR A 9 -5.48 10.07 -9.04
C TYR A 9 -4.53 11.28 -9.09
N ILE A 10 -4.25 11.83 -10.28
CA ILE A 10 -3.16 12.81 -10.48
C ILE A 10 -3.58 14.27 -10.19
N LEU A 11 -4.88 14.60 -10.17
CA LEU A 11 -5.30 15.98 -10.44
C LEU A 11 -5.61 16.92 -9.25
N ASN A 12 -5.44 16.51 -7.97
CA ASN A 12 -5.87 17.37 -6.85
C ASN A 12 -4.83 17.65 -5.75
N GLY A 13 -3.56 17.23 -5.90
CA GLY A 13 -2.55 17.47 -4.84
C GLY A 13 -2.76 16.63 -3.57
N GLU A 14 -3.63 15.62 -3.62
CA GLU A 14 -3.75 14.58 -2.59
C GLU A 14 -2.73 13.48 -2.93
N GLY A 15 -1.78 13.22 -2.03
CA GLY A 15 -0.74 12.20 -2.25
C GLY A 15 -1.31 10.78 -2.50
N PHE A 16 -0.49 9.90 -3.07
CA PHE A 16 -0.90 8.55 -3.43
C PHE A 16 -0.99 7.63 -2.19
N ARG A 17 -2.00 6.76 -2.17
CA ARG A 17 -2.11 5.66 -1.19
C ARG A 17 -1.89 4.34 -1.91
N PHE A 18 -0.80 3.66 -1.58
CA PHE A 18 -0.55 2.29 -2.02
C PHE A 18 -1.10 1.35 -0.95
N VAL A 19 -2.17 0.63 -1.28
CA VAL A 19 -2.85 -0.27 -0.33
C VAL A 19 -2.62 -1.72 -0.75
N PHE A 20 -2.11 -2.55 0.15
CA PHE A 20 -2.02 -4.00 -0.03
C PHE A 20 -2.81 -4.74 1.05
N ASP A 21 -3.02 -6.04 0.86
CA ASP A 21 -3.63 -6.92 1.84
C ASP A 21 -2.52 -7.65 2.63
N VAL A 22 -2.49 -7.50 3.96
CA VAL A 22 -1.45 -8.15 4.80
C VAL A 22 -1.49 -9.69 4.73
N THR A 23 -2.57 -10.27 4.20
CA THR A 23 -2.74 -11.71 4.00
C THR A 23 -2.32 -12.19 2.60
N ASP A 24 -1.91 -11.27 1.72
CA ASP A 24 -1.56 -11.56 0.33
C ASP A 24 -0.22 -10.91 -0.08
N THR A 25 0.81 -11.75 -0.17
CA THR A 25 2.17 -11.33 -0.55
C THR A 25 2.24 -10.79 -1.98
N GLU A 26 1.40 -11.28 -2.90
CA GLU A 26 1.41 -10.83 -4.31
C GLU A 26 0.96 -9.36 -4.39
N SER A 27 -0.10 -9.02 -3.65
CA SER A 27 -0.58 -7.63 -3.54
C SER A 27 0.46 -6.65 -3.00
N PHE A 28 1.41 -7.13 -2.18
CA PHE A 28 2.52 -6.32 -1.66
C PHE A 28 3.65 -6.18 -2.69
N THR A 29 3.95 -7.24 -3.45
CA THR A 29 4.98 -7.18 -4.49
C THR A 29 4.56 -6.33 -5.68
N ASP A 30 3.28 -6.36 -6.08
CA ASP A 30 2.76 -5.59 -7.22
C ASP A 30 2.94 -4.08 -7.03
N ILE A 31 2.96 -3.59 -5.79
CA ILE A 31 3.18 -2.17 -5.48
C ILE A 31 4.60 -1.73 -5.92
N ASN A 32 5.58 -2.63 -5.85
CA ASN A 32 6.95 -2.32 -6.24
C ASN A 32 7.04 -1.95 -7.74
N ASP A 33 6.17 -2.54 -8.57
CA ASP A 33 6.15 -2.30 -10.01
C ASP A 33 5.42 -1.01 -10.39
N VAL A 34 4.51 -0.55 -9.52
CA VAL A 34 3.69 0.66 -9.75
C VAL A 34 4.28 1.90 -9.07
N TYR A 35 5.11 1.72 -8.03
CA TYR A 35 5.71 2.83 -7.30
C TYR A 35 6.71 3.61 -8.16
N GLU A 36 6.45 4.92 -8.33
CA GLU A 36 7.34 5.85 -9.00
C GLU A 36 8.02 6.78 -7.96
N ARG A 37 9.35 6.89 -8.02
CA ARG A 37 10.14 7.73 -7.09
C ARG A 37 9.77 9.21 -7.24
N ASN A 38 9.83 9.95 -6.13
CA ASN A 38 9.52 11.40 -6.01
C ASN A 38 8.04 11.78 -6.06
N ILE A 39 7.13 10.81 -6.01
CA ILE A 39 5.71 11.06 -5.84
C ILE A 39 5.36 10.97 -4.33
N PRO A 40 4.76 12.01 -3.71
CA PRO A 40 4.31 11.93 -2.34
C PRO A 40 3.31 10.78 -2.17
N ALA A 41 3.67 9.79 -1.34
CA ALA A 41 2.86 8.61 -1.14
C ALA A 41 2.88 8.11 0.31
N ILE A 42 1.96 7.20 0.62
CA ILE A 42 1.92 6.42 1.85
C ILE A 42 1.58 4.98 1.50
N LEU A 43 2.25 4.04 2.17
CA LEU A 43 1.98 2.62 2.10
C LEU A 43 0.98 2.23 3.19
N VAL A 44 -0.01 1.42 2.85
CA VAL A 44 -1.10 1.02 3.75
C VAL A 44 -1.28 -0.49 3.69
N GLY A 45 -1.03 -1.18 4.80
CA GLY A 45 -1.36 -2.59 4.98
C GLY A 45 -2.80 -2.73 5.46
N ASN A 46 -3.67 -3.32 4.65
CA ASN A 46 -5.09 -3.50 4.96
C ASN A 46 -5.38 -4.92 5.46
N LYS A 47 -6.55 -5.10 6.09
CA LYS A 47 -7.09 -6.37 6.61
C LYS A 47 -6.32 -6.91 7.82
N ILE A 48 -5.80 -6.04 8.68
CA ILE A 48 -5.10 -6.47 9.91
C ILE A 48 -5.97 -7.23 10.90
N ASP A 49 -7.30 -7.15 10.76
CA ASP A 49 -8.25 -7.99 11.50
C ASP A 49 -8.07 -9.50 11.21
N LEU A 50 -7.40 -9.85 10.11
CA LEU A 50 -7.05 -11.21 9.73
C LEU A 50 -5.62 -11.58 10.14
N ALA A 51 -5.16 -11.16 11.32
CA ALA A 51 -3.80 -11.41 11.81
C ALA A 51 -3.35 -12.88 11.73
N HIS A 52 -4.27 -13.83 11.96
CA HIS A 52 -4.02 -15.28 11.84
C HIS A 52 -3.72 -15.77 10.40
N LYS A 53 -4.03 -14.96 9.39
CA LYS A 53 -3.73 -15.20 7.96
C LYS A 53 -2.63 -14.30 7.44
N ARG A 54 -1.97 -13.51 8.30
CA ARG A 54 -0.92 -12.56 7.89
C ARG A 54 0.19 -13.31 7.17
N ARG A 55 0.55 -12.81 5.99
CA ARG A 55 1.66 -13.29 5.15
C ARG A 55 2.74 -12.24 4.94
N VAL A 56 2.39 -10.96 5.09
CA VAL A 56 3.33 -9.84 5.05
C VAL A 56 3.53 -9.33 6.48
N THR A 57 4.77 -9.40 6.97
CA THR A 57 5.09 -8.95 8.32
C THR A 57 5.07 -7.42 8.41
N PHE A 58 4.91 -6.88 9.61
CA PHE A 58 4.98 -5.44 9.81
C PHE A 58 6.38 -4.93 9.46
N GLU A 59 7.41 -5.70 9.84
CA GLU A 59 8.81 -5.41 9.63
C GLU A 59 9.17 -5.33 8.13
N ASP A 60 8.70 -6.27 7.31
CA ASP A 60 8.94 -6.26 5.86
C ASP A 60 8.32 -5.03 5.20
N ALA A 61 7.08 -4.71 5.56
CA ALA A 61 6.36 -3.56 5.03
C ALA A 61 6.98 -2.23 5.50
N GLU A 62 7.39 -2.16 6.77
CA GLU A 62 8.07 -0.98 7.31
C GLU A 62 9.43 -0.77 6.64
N GLN A 63 10.24 -1.83 6.49
CA GLN A 63 11.53 -1.76 5.83
C GLN A 63 11.39 -1.32 4.37
N ASN A 64 10.40 -1.83 3.64
CA ASN A 64 10.13 -1.40 2.27
C ASN A 64 9.75 0.08 2.20
N SER A 65 8.84 0.55 3.07
CA SER A 65 8.44 1.95 3.14
C SER A 65 9.61 2.91 3.47
N ARG A 66 10.52 2.49 4.36
CA ARG A 66 11.76 3.21 4.68
C ARG A 66 12.66 3.31 3.46
N SER A 67 12.80 2.25 2.67
CA SER A 67 13.59 2.25 1.43
C SER A 67 13.04 3.24 0.38
N TRP A 68 11.73 3.47 0.41
CA TRP A 68 11.04 4.43 -0.45
C TRP A 68 10.97 5.83 0.12
N SER A 69 11.40 6.02 1.37
CA SER A 69 11.27 7.28 2.12
C SER A 69 9.81 7.76 2.23
N ILE A 70 8.87 6.82 2.37
CA ILE A 70 7.45 7.11 2.59
C ILE A 70 6.97 6.55 3.93
N ARG A 71 5.81 7.00 4.40
CA ARG A 71 5.18 6.47 5.62
C ARG A 71 4.54 5.10 5.36
N TYR A 72 4.46 4.28 6.40
CA TYR A 72 3.66 3.06 6.44
C TYR A 72 2.61 3.14 7.55
N MET A 73 1.42 2.62 7.31
CA MET A 73 0.37 2.45 8.30
C MET A 73 -0.40 1.16 8.07
N GLU A 74 -1.06 0.65 9.10
CA GLU A 74 -1.91 -0.53 9.03
C GLU A 74 -3.37 -0.18 9.33
N THR A 75 -4.30 -0.81 8.63
CA THR A 75 -5.74 -0.52 8.68
C THR A 75 -6.57 -1.79 8.56
N SER A 76 -7.84 -1.72 9.00
CA SER A 76 -8.87 -2.69 8.67
C SER A 76 -10.13 -1.96 8.20
N ALA A 77 -10.40 -2.11 6.90
CA ALA A 77 -11.66 -1.65 6.32
C ALA A 77 -12.89 -2.32 6.97
N LYS A 78 -12.74 -3.51 7.56
CA LYS A 78 -13.81 -4.24 8.24
C LYS A 78 -14.14 -3.66 9.61
N THR A 79 -13.13 -3.31 10.40
CA THR A 79 -13.33 -2.73 11.74
C THR A 79 -13.40 -1.21 11.73
N LYS A 80 -13.32 -0.56 10.55
CA LYS A 80 -13.31 0.90 10.36
C LYS A 80 -12.21 1.60 11.18
N HIS A 81 -11.01 1.01 11.20
CA HIS A 81 -9.81 1.60 11.78
C HIS A 81 -8.69 1.72 10.74
#